data_AF-A0A9P7SWM2-F1
#
_entry.id   AF-A0A9P7SWM2-F1
#
_cell.length_a   1.000
_cell.length_b   1.000
_cell.length_c   1.000
_cell.angle_alpha   90.00
_cell.angle_beta   90.00
_cell.angle_gamma   90.00
#
_symmetry.space_group_name_H-M   'P 1'
#
loop_
_entity.id
_entity.type
_entity.pdbx_description
1 polymer ?
#
loop_
_entity_poly.entity_id
_entity_poly.type
_entity_poly.pdbx_seq_one_letter_code
_entity_poly.pdbx_strand_id
1 'polypeptide(L)'
;MAKSLQVTAVGWLLLSLGHTISAKDWQANAKFQNLSSFASACAKAGWYQGSGFFIMNGLLNYAWSQNPGLLRDPVHKAVACTMVAIMWVSGWWYAKKGVLANMMAVGVMGALQGYSALTV
;
A
#
# COMPACT_ATOMS: atom_id res chain seq x y z
N MET A 1 1.05 22.39 8.54
CA MET A 1 0.72 20.97 8.26
C MET A 1 -0.01 20.85 6.94
N ALA A 2 0.36 19.87 6.10
CA ALA A 2 -0.30 19.63 4.81
C ALA A 2 -1.47 18.64 4.95
N LYS A 3 -2.71 19.10 4.74
CA LYS A 3 -3.92 18.26 4.90
C LYS A 3 -3.95 17.06 3.95
N SER A 4 -3.47 17.20 2.72
CA SER A 4 -3.41 16.11 1.72
C SER A 4 -2.55 14.94 2.21
N LEU A 5 -1.41 15.22 2.85
CA LEU A 5 -0.53 14.21 3.44
C LEU A 5 -1.16 13.55 4.68
N GLN A 6 -1.92 14.29 5.50
CA GLN A 6 -2.66 13.69 6.64
C GLN A 6 -3.75 12.73 6.16
N VAL A 7 -4.53 13.13 5.16
CA VAL A 7 -5.57 12.26 4.55
C VAL A 7 -4.92 11.03 3.94
N THR A 8 -3.80 11.20 3.24
CA THR A 8 -3.05 10.07 2.65
C THR A 8 -2.50 9.15 3.73
N ALA A 9 -2.01 9.68 4.85
CA ALA A 9 -1.55 8.89 5.99
C ALA A 9 -2.67 8.01 6.56
N VAL A 10 -3.88 8.57 6.76
CA VAL A 10 -5.05 7.80 7.19
C VAL A 10 -5.44 6.76 6.14
N GLY A 11 -5.41 7.13 4.85
CA GLY A 11 -5.68 6.20 3.75
C GLY A 11 -4.76 4.97 3.76
N TRP A 12 -3.46 5.16 4.04
CA TRP A 12 -2.51 4.05 4.18
C TRP A 12 -2.83 3.14 5.37
N LEU A 13 -3.26 3.70 6.50
CA LEU A 13 -3.67 2.91 7.66
C LEU A 13 -4.94 2.09 7.37
N LEU A 14 -5.92 2.71 6.71
CA LEU A 14 -7.14 2.01 6.28
C LEU A 14 -6.82 0.90 5.27
N LEU A 15 -5.93 1.17 4.30
CA LEU A 15 -5.46 0.16 3.35
C LEU A 15 -4.73 -0.97 4.07
N SER A 16 -3.87 -0.68 5.06
CA SER A 16 -3.21 -1.70 5.88
C SER A 16 -4.19 -2.62 6.60
N LEU A 17 -5.20 -2.05 7.24
CA LEU A 17 -6.23 -2.82 7.94
C LEU A 17 -7.06 -3.66 6.95
N GLY A 18 -7.53 -3.06 5.86
CA GLY A 18 -8.29 -3.75 4.82
C GLY A 18 -7.49 -4.89 4.17
N HIS A 19 -6.22 -4.63 3.84
CA HIS A 19 -5.30 -5.64 3.33
C HIS A 19 -5.15 -6.80 4.33
N THR A 20 -4.90 -6.51 5.60
CA THR A 20 -4.78 -7.53 6.64
C THR A 20 -6.03 -8.39 6.78
N ILE A 21 -7.22 -7.76 6.78
CA ILE A 21 -8.49 -8.46 6.99
C ILE A 21 -8.87 -9.32 5.78
N SER A 22 -8.68 -8.80 4.56
CA SER A 22 -8.99 -9.51 3.31
C SER A 22 -8.14 -10.77 3.09
N ALA A 23 -7.09 -10.98 3.90
CA ALA A 23 -6.34 -12.21 3.94
C ALA A 23 -7.24 -13.44 4.20
N LYS A 24 -8.29 -13.26 5.01
CA LYS A 24 -9.21 -14.33 5.39
C LYS A 24 -9.90 -14.96 4.18
N ASP A 25 -10.26 -14.16 3.18
CA ASP A 25 -11.06 -14.61 2.04
C ASP A 25 -10.30 -15.62 1.17
N TRP A 26 -9.05 -15.30 0.82
CA TRP A 26 -8.23 -16.21 0.02
C TRP A 26 -7.59 -17.31 0.86
N GLN A 27 -7.33 -17.09 2.15
CA GLN A 27 -6.84 -18.15 3.03
C GLN A 27 -7.90 -19.21 3.28
N ALA A 28 -9.18 -18.86 3.38
CA ALA A 28 -10.27 -19.82 3.56
C ALA A 28 -10.54 -20.68 2.30
N ASN A 29 -9.97 -20.31 1.15
CA ASN A 29 -10.19 -21.04 -0.10
C ASN A 29 -9.52 -22.43 -0.07
N ALA A 30 -10.26 -23.48 -0.45
CA ALA A 30 -9.76 -24.86 -0.48
C ALA A 30 -8.48 -25.03 -1.34
N LYS A 31 -8.35 -24.29 -2.45
CA LYS A 31 -7.13 -24.32 -3.28
C LYS A 31 -5.92 -23.77 -2.54
N PHE A 32 -6.11 -22.75 -1.72
CA PHE A 32 -5.04 -22.19 -0.90
C PHE A 32 -4.66 -23.14 0.25
N GLN A 33 -5.66 -23.76 0.89
CA GLN A 33 -5.45 -24.74 1.96
C GLN A 33 -4.70 -25.99 1.49
N ASN A 34 -4.79 -26.33 0.21
CA ASN A 34 -4.09 -27.46 -0.38
C ASN A 34 -2.67 -27.12 -0.91
N LEU A 35 -2.16 -25.91 -0.69
CA LEU A 35 -0.79 -25.56 -1.03
C LEU A 35 0.22 -26.26 -0.12
N SER A 36 1.45 -26.45 -0.62
CA SER A 36 2.55 -26.90 0.23
C SER A 36 2.82 -25.90 1.36
N SER A 37 3.41 -26.38 2.46
CA SER A 37 3.78 -25.53 3.60
C SER A 37 4.66 -24.35 3.17
N PHE A 38 5.60 -24.58 2.25
CA PHE A 38 6.46 -23.56 1.69
C PHE A 38 5.65 -22.46 0.95
N ALA A 39 4.80 -22.84 -0.01
CA ALA A 39 4.02 -21.88 -0.78
C ALA A 39 3.03 -21.10 0.11
N SER A 40 2.39 -21.79 1.05
CA SER A 40 1.48 -21.18 2.02
C SER A 40 2.20 -20.18 2.93
N ALA A 41 3.39 -20.53 3.43
CA ALA A 41 4.21 -19.66 4.27
C ALA A 41 4.63 -18.39 3.52
N CYS A 42 5.17 -18.51 2.30
CA CYS A 42 5.58 -17.36 1.49
C CYS A 42 4.40 -16.43 1.18
N ALA A 43 3.23 -16.99 0.83
CA ALA A 43 2.03 -16.21 0.54
C ALA A 43 1.53 -15.44 1.78
N LYS A 44 1.41 -16.11 2.93
CA LYS A 44 0.94 -15.48 4.18
C LYS A 44 1.93 -14.44 4.70
N ALA A 45 3.21 -14.80 4.77
CA ALA A 45 4.25 -13.90 5.27
C ALA A 45 4.33 -12.64 4.39
N GLY A 46 4.39 -12.80 3.06
CA GLY A 46 4.42 -11.68 2.12
C GLY A 46 3.19 -10.78 2.25
N TRP A 47 2.01 -11.36 2.47
CA TRP A 47 0.79 -10.59 2.68
C TRP A 47 0.83 -9.73 3.95
N TYR A 48 1.21 -10.33 5.09
CA TYR A 48 1.28 -9.56 6.35
C TYR A 48 2.45 -8.58 6.37
N GLN A 49 3.56 -8.87 5.69
CA GLN A 49 4.63 -7.90 5.44
C GLN A 49 4.10 -6.70 4.64
N GLY A 50 3.31 -6.95 3.59
CA GLY A 50 2.62 -5.90 2.83
C GLY A 50 1.79 -4.96 3.71
N SER A 51 1.02 -5.54 4.64
CA SER A 51 0.26 -4.74 5.62
C SER A 51 1.15 -3.87 6.50
N GLY A 52 2.30 -4.40 6.96
CA GLY A 52 3.31 -3.64 7.71
C GLY A 52 3.90 -2.48 6.90
N PHE A 53 4.22 -2.71 5.63
CA PHE A 53 4.70 -1.67 4.73
C PHE A 53 3.68 -0.54 4.53
N PHE A 54 2.38 -0.86 4.47
CA PHE A 54 1.34 0.17 4.42
C PHE A 54 1.28 1.02 5.70
N ILE A 55 1.55 0.45 6.88
CA ILE A 55 1.69 1.25 8.11
C ILE A 55 2.89 2.19 8.02
N MET A 56 4.04 1.69 7.58
CA MET A 56 5.24 2.51 7.40
C MET A 56 4.97 3.69 6.44
N ASN A 57 4.27 3.43 5.34
CA ASN A 57 3.85 4.44 4.39
C ASN A 57 2.95 5.51 5.03
N GLY A 58 2.03 5.10 5.90
CA GLY A 58 1.18 6.01 6.68
C GLY A 58 2.00 6.90 7.62
N LEU A 59 2.94 6.31 8.35
CA LEU A 59 3.83 7.04 9.26
C LEU A 59 4.72 8.05 8.52
N LEU A 60 5.26 7.68 7.36
CA LEU A 60 6.04 8.58 6.51
C LEU A 60 5.20 9.77 6.03
N ASN A 61 3.98 9.53 5.56
CA ASN A 61 3.07 10.62 5.17
C ASN A 61 2.69 11.51 6.35
N TYR A 62 2.50 10.93 7.54
CA TYR A 62 2.25 11.72 8.73
C TYR A 62 3.46 12.61 9.07
N ALA A 63 4.68 12.06 9.04
CA ALA A 63 5.91 12.84 9.25
C ALA A 63 6.07 13.98 8.23
N TRP A 64 5.86 13.70 6.93
CA TRP A 64 5.84 14.72 5.88
C TRP A 64 4.72 15.74 6.09
N SER A 65 3.58 15.35 6.66
CA SER A 65 2.50 16.30 6.95
C SER A 65 2.89 17.32 8.03
N GLN A 66 3.75 16.92 8.99
CA GLN A 66 4.30 17.78 10.05
C GLN A 66 5.38 18.71 9.48
N ASN A 67 6.27 18.17 8.63
CA ASN A 67 7.31 18.93 7.96
C ASN A 67 7.34 18.64 6.44
N PRO A 68 6.53 19.35 5.64
CA PRO A 68 6.46 19.14 4.19
C PRO A 68 7.78 19.43 3.47
N GLY A 69 8.65 20.26 4.07
CA GLY A 69 9.98 20.57 3.53
C GLY A 69 10.87 19.34 3.34
N LEU A 70 10.62 18.25 4.07
CA LEU A 70 11.32 16.97 3.89
C LEU A 70 11.18 16.43 2.48
N LEU A 71 10.06 16.69 1.79
CA LEU A 71 9.85 16.23 0.41
C LEU A 71 10.71 16.99 -0.62
N ARG A 72 11.44 18.04 -0.22
CA ARG A 72 12.46 18.68 -1.08
C ARG A 72 13.78 17.90 -1.10
N ASP A 73 14.01 17.06 -0.09
CA ASP A 73 15.13 16.12 -0.10
C ASP A 73 14.88 15.05 -1.18
N PRO A 74 15.84 14.83 -2.10
CA PRO A 74 15.70 13.83 -3.16
C PRO A 74 15.39 12.42 -2.66
N VAL A 75 15.89 12.01 -1.48
CA VAL A 75 15.65 10.69 -0.91
C VAL A 75 14.19 10.55 -0.50
N HIS A 76 13.64 11.52 0.21
CA HIS A 76 12.22 11.50 0.59
C HIS A 76 11.30 11.56 -0.64
N LYS A 77 11.65 12.39 -1.64
CA LYS A 77 10.89 12.44 -2.89
C LYS A 77 10.97 11.09 -3.65
N ALA A 78 12.14 10.45 -3.68
CA ALA A 78 12.30 9.13 -4.27
C ALA A 78 11.49 8.05 -3.56
N VAL A 79 11.43 8.07 -2.22
CA VAL A 79 10.56 7.18 -1.44
C VAL A 79 9.09 7.39 -1.83
N ALA A 80 8.62 8.64 -1.89
CA ALA A 80 7.24 8.92 -2.30
C ALA A 80 6.94 8.42 -3.73
N CYS A 81 7.84 8.66 -4.69
CA CYS A 81 7.71 8.13 -6.05
C CYS A 81 7.70 6.60 -6.09
N THR A 82 8.53 5.96 -5.27
CA THR A 82 8.58 4.49 -5.15
C THR A 82 7.25 3.94 -4.64
N MET A 83 6.66 4.59 -3.63
CA MET A 83 5.34 4.21 -3.11
C MET A 83 4.27 4.28 -4.21
N VAL A 84 4.26 5.34 -5.02
CA VAL A 84 3.38 5.46 -6.20
C VAL A 84 3.62 4.31 -7.18
N ALA A 85 4.87 4.09 -7.58
CA ALA A 85 5.22 3.06 -8.56
C ALA A 85 4.77 1.66 -8.12
N ILE A 86 5.00 1.28 -6.86
CA ILE A 86 4.57 -0.02 -6.32
C ILE A 86 3.04 -0.17 -6.40
N MET A 87 2.27 0.88 -6.07
CA MET A 87 0.81 0.82 -6.13
C MET A 87 0.30 0.67 -7.56
N TRP A 88 0.87 1.40 -8.53
CA TRP A 88 0.44 1.31 -9.92
C TRP A 88 0.85 0.00 -10.59
N VAL A 89 2.06 -0.49 -10.33
CA VAL A 89 2.53 -1.79 -10.86
C VAL A 89 1.70 -2.93 -10.28
N SER A 90 1.43 -2.94 -8.98
CA SER A 90 0.57 -3.95 -8.36
C SER A 90 -0.88 -3.84 -8.86
N GLY A 91 -1.41 -2.63 -9.01
CA GLY A 91 -2.74 -2.39 -9.57
C GLY A 91 -2.89 -2.94 -10.99
N TRP A 92 -1.91 -2.69 -11.85
CA TRP A 92 -1.87 -3.26 -13.20
C TRP A 92 -1.85 -4.79 -13.18
N TRP A 93 -1.04 -5.38 -12.29
CA TRP A 93 -0.98 -6.84 -12.14
C TRP A 93 -2.33 -7.42 -11.67
N TYR A 94 -2.97 -6.78 -10.69
CA TYR A 94 -4.30 -7.19 -10.21
C TYR A 94 -5.36 -7.08 -11.30
N ALA A 95 -5.37 -6.01 -12.09
CA ALA A 95 -6.27 -5.86 -13.23
C ALA A 95 -6.12 -7.01 -14.23
N LYS A 96 -4.88 -7.34 -14.60
CA LYS A 96 -4.57 -8.45 -15.53
C LYS A 96 -5.03 -9.82 -15.01
N LYS A 97 -5.15 -9.98 -13.69
CA LYS A 97 -5.56 -11.23 -13.03
C LYS A 97 -7.03 -11.21 -12.54
N GLY A 98 -7.78 -10.16 -12.85
CA GLY A 98 -9.19 -10.04 -12.46
C GLY A 98 -9.44 -9.78 -10.97
N VAL A 99 -8.42 -9.33 -10.22
CA VAL A 99 -8.54 -9.04 -8.78
C VAL A 99 -8.95 -7.57 -8.58
N LEU A 100 -10.19 -7.25 -8.99
CA LEU A 100 -10.64 -5.86 -9.15
C LEU A 100 -10.67 -5.07 -7.83
N ALA A 101 -11.06 -5.68 -6.71
CA ALA A 101 -11.09 -5.01 -5.42
C ALA A 101 -9.69 -4.50 -5.01
N ASN A 102 -8.66 -5.34 -5.16
CA ASN A 102 -7.29 -4.97 -4.86
C ASN A 102 -6.78 -3.91 -5.84
N MET A 103 -7.08 -4.06 -7.13
CA MET A 103 -6.73 -3.06 -8.15
C MET A 103 -7.27 -1.68 -7.78
N MET A 104 -8.55 -1.60 -7.40
CA MET A 104 -9.17 -0.35 -7.00
C MET A 104 -8.52 0.23 -5.74
N ALA A 105 -8.30 -0.60 -4.71
CA ALA A 105 -7.72 -0.16 -3.45
C ALA A 105 -6.31 0.43 -3.64
N VAL A 106 -5.43 -0.28 -4.35
CA VAL A 106 -4.05 0.21 -4.60
C VAL A 106 -4.04 1.36 -5.61
N GLY A 107 -4.93 1.36 -6.61
CA GLY A 107 -5.04 2.45 -7.59
C GLY A 107 -5.45 3.78 -6.95
N VAL A 108 -6.46 3.77 -6.08
CA VAL A 108 -6.88 4.95 -5.31
C VAL A 108 -5.74 5.43 -4.41
N MET A 109 -5.07 4.53 -3.70
CA MET A 109 -3.95 4.92 -2.83
C MET A 109 -2.73 5.43 -3.62
N GLY A 110 -2.45 4.86 -4.79
CA GLY A 110 -1.42 5.36 -5.70
C GLY A 110 -1.71 6.77 -6.20
N ALA A 111 -2.98 7.06 -6.54
CA ALA A 111 -3.42 8.40 -6.93
C ALA A 111 -3.32 9.40 -5.76
N LEU A 112 -3.79 9.03 -4.56
CA LEU A 112 -3.70 9.86 -3.35
C LEU A 112 -2.24 10.16 -2.98
N GLN A 113 -1.36 9.16 -3.03
CA GLN A 113 0.07 9.32 -2.75
C GLN A 113 0.76 10.24 -3.77
N GLY A 114 0.47 10.04 -5.06
CA GLY A 114 1.01 10.88 -6.12
C GLY A 114 0.56 12.33 -5.96
N TYR A 115 -0.75 12.54 -5.75
CA TYR A 115 -1.29 13.87 -5.52
C TYR A 115 -0.66 14.54 -4.28
N SER A 116 -0.62 13.86 -3.14
CA SER A 116 -0.20 14.48 -1.89
C SER A 116 1.31 14.77 -1.80
N ALA A 117 2.16 13.96 -2.43
CA ALA A 117 3.61 14.12 -2.32
C ALA A 117 4.28 14.82 -3.52
N LEU A 118 3.65 14.81 -4.70
CA LEU A 118 4.21 15.45 -5.89
C LEU A 118 3.71 16.89 -6.11
N THR A 119 2.73 17.33 -5.33
CA THR A 119 2.23 18.73 -5.33
C THR A 119 2.80 19.58 -4.19
N VAL A 120 3.68 18.99 -3.37
CA VAL A 120 4.41 19.64 -2.27
C VAL A 120 5.81 20.07 -2.68
#